data_AF-A0A558INU8-F1
#
_entry.id   AF-A0A558INU8-F1
#
_cell.length_a   1.000
_cell.length_b   1.000
_cell.length_c   1.000
_cell.angle_alpha   90.00
_cell.angle_beta   90.00
_cell.angle_gamma   90.00
#
_symmetry.space_group_name_H-M   'P 1'
#
loop_
_entity.id
_entity.type
_entity.pdbx_description
1 polymer ?
#
loop_
_entity_poly.entity_id
_entity_poly.type
_entity_poly.pdbx_seq_one_letter_code
_entity_poly.pdbx_strand_id
1 'polypeptide(L)'
;MSPVDNQSEQVFAVVTASGPDKPGVSAAFFRVLSSHNVELVDAEQAIFSGRISLSAYIRVNASRLEAMEQGLRNTLSIYAQSITVDPREEEATSRPRSTHVVVVLGRQVNASHMSAIAKELANLDVNIDRIRGLSTYPLNGLELYITIDGSSDPVRAMLARLATEQGVDIAIERSGLQRRSKRLICFDCDSTLITGEVIEMLAAHAGKEAEVAAVTERAMRGELDFEESLRERVATLAGLPESVIKETAADIRLTPGVRTTIRTLKRMGYRVAVVSGGFIQVLEDLAKELDLDYVRANTLEIEDGKLTGRVIGDVVDRKAKEMFLREFAADSGLSMRQTVAVGDGANDIDMISAAGLGIAFNAKPALREVADTSVNHPYMDEILQILGIPMEEVASE
;
A
#
# COMPACT_ATOMS: atom_id res chain seq x y z
N MET A 1 -42.92 -32.12 -43.62
CA MET A 1 -41.62 -32.32 -42.96
C MET A 1 -40.88 -30.99 -43.00
N SER A 2 -40.95 -30.23 -41.91
CA SER A 2 -40.12 -29.05 -41.74
C SER A 2 -38.66 -29.50 -41.59
N PRO A 3 -37.68 -28.79 -42.16
CA PRO A 3 -36.29 -29.13 -41.93
C PRO A 3 -36.01 -28.89 -40.45
N VAL A 4 -35.58 -29.95 -39.77
CA VAL A 4 -35.02 -29.86 -38.43
C VAL A 4 -33.84 -28.90 -38.54
N ASP A 5 -33.98 -27.73 -37.92
CA ASP A 5 -32.88 -26.80 -37.71
C ASP A 5 -31.77 -27.61 -37.04
N ASN A 6 -30.71 -27.89 -37.80
CA ASN A 6 -29.52 -28.56 -37.31
C ASN A 6 -28.81 -27.54 -36.42
N GLN A 7 -29.31 -27.34 -35.19
CA GLN A 7 -28.66 -26.53 -34.18
C GLN A 7 -27.30 -27.18 -33.94
N SER A 8 -26.28 -26.63 -34.60
CA SER A 8 -24.94 -27.15 -34.49
C SER A 8 -24.49 -27.00 -33.04
N GLU A 9 -24.22 -28.13 -32.40
CA GLU A 9 -23.78 -28.25 -31.02
C GLU A 9 -22.62 -27.26 -30.79
N GLN A 10 -22.88 -26.25 -29.97
CA GLN A 10 -21.87 -25.29 -29.55
C GLN A 10 -21.11 -25.90 -28.40
N VAL A 11 -19.78 -25.78 -28.43
CA VAL A 11 -18.90 -26.20 -27.34
C VAL A 11 -18.05 -25.02 -26.90
N PHE A 12 -17.69 -25.03 -25.64
CA PHE A 12 -16.72 -24.10 -25.09
C PHE A 12 -15.31 -24.71 -25.13
N ALA A 13 -14.29 -23.88 -25.26
CA ALA A 13 -12.91 -24.34 -25.14
C ALA A 13 -11.99 -23.24 -24.61
N VAL A 14 -10.94 -23.62 -23.89
CA VAL A 14 -9.81 -22.74 -23.61
C VAL A 14 -8.71 -23.07 -24.62
N VAL A 15 -8.34 -22.09 -25.44
CA VAL A 15 -7.26 -22.20 -26.41
C VAL A 15 -6.09 -21.38 -25.91
N THR A 16 -4.93 -22.00 -25.72
CA THR A 16 -3.71 -21.32 -25.26
C THR A 16 -2.60 -21.47 -26.28
N ALA A 17 -1.99 -20.35 -26.67
CA ALA A 17 -0.73 -20.28 -27.40
C ALA A 17 0.39 -19.83 -26.45
N SER A 18 1.49 -20.57 -26.42
CA SER A 18 2.65 -20.21 -25.59
C SER A 18 3.98 -20.43 -26.31
N GLY A 19 4.93 -19.51 -26.11
CA GLY A 19 6.19 -19.55 -26.84
C GLY A 19 7.02 -18.27 -26.69
N PRO A 20 8.06 -18.08 -27.53
CA PRO A 20 8.78 -16.81 -27.62
C PRO A 20 7.83 -15.68 -28.01
N ASP A 21 7.96 -14.52 -27.38
CA ASP A 21 7.22 -13.33 -27.78
C ASP A 21 7.73 -12.80 -29.12
N LYS A 22 6.80 -12.54 -30.06
CA LYS A 22 7.09 -12.03 -31.40
C LYS A 22 5.93 -11.16 -31.89
N PRO A 23 6.21 -10.03 -32.56
CA PRO A 23 5.18 -9.26 -33.24
C PRO A 23 4.36 -10.12 -34.20
N GLY A 24 3.04 -10.01 -34.14
CA GLY A 24 2.11 -10.72 -35.03
C GLY A 24 1.55 -12.04 -34.48
N VAL A 25 2.04 -12.57 -33.35
CA VAL A 25 1.47 -13.78 -32.72
C VAL A 25 -0.02 -13.63 -32.45
N SER A 26 -0.43 -12.57 -31.75
CA SER A 26 -1.84 -12.33 -31.40
C SER A 26 -2.69 -12.12 -32.67
N ALA A 27 -2.18 -11.39 -33.66
CA ALA A 27 -2.88 -11.17 -34.92
C ALA A 27 -3.09 -12.49 -35.69
N ALA A 28 -2.07 -13.36 -35.75
CA ALA A 28 -2.19 -14.67 -36.38
C ALA A 28 -3.15 -15.59 -35.63
N PHE A 29 -3.11 -15.58 -34.29
CA PHE A 29 -4.01 -16.33 -33.42
C PHE A 29 -5.48 -15.95 -33.67
N PHE A 30 -5.82 -14.67 -33.56
CA PHE A 30 -7.20 -14.21 -33.75
C PHE A 30 -7.67 -14.32 -35.21
N ARG A 31 -6.76 -14.25 -36.19
CA ARG A 31 -7.11 -14.51 -37.61
C ARG A 31 -7.60 -15.93 -37.82
N VAL A 32 -6.96 -16.92 -37.21
CA VAL A 32 -7.39 -18.33 -37.31
C VAL A 32 -8.71 -18.56 -36.59
N LEU A 33 -8.89 -17.97 -35.39
CA LEU A 33 -10.18 -18.05 -34.69
C LEU A 33 -11.31 -17.44 -35.54
N SER A 34 -11.06 -16.27 -36.12
CA SER A 34 -12.01 -15.58 -36.99
C SER A 34 -12.39 -16.42 -38.22
N SER A 35 -11.43 -17.11 -38.87
CA SER A 35 -11.73 -17.94 -40.05
C SER A 35 -12.65 -19.14 -39.75
N HIS A 36 -12.84 -19.49 -38.48
CA HIS A 36 -13.73 -20.57 -38.05
C HIS A 36 -15.05 -20.06 -37.45
N ASN A 37 -15.30 -18.74 -37.49
CA ASN A 37 -16.41 -18.05 -36.83
C ASN A 37 -16.49 -18.36 -35.33
N VAL A 38 -15.35 -18.31 -34.66
CA VAL A 38 -15.26 -18.44 -33.21
C VAL A 38 -15.78 -17.18 -32.54
N GLU A 39 -16.55 -17.34 -31.49
CA GLU A 39 -16.91 -16.26 -30.56
C GLU A 39 -15.95 -16.25 -29.37
N LEU A 40 -15.50 -15.06 -28.99
CA LEU A 40 -14.63 -14.86 -27.83
C LEU A 40 -15.51 -14.59 -26.60
N VAL A 41 -15.40 -15.44 -25.59
CA VAL A 41 -16.03 -15.23 -24.28
C VAL A 41 -15.11 -14.41 -23.37
N ASP A 42 -13.82 -14.74 -23.36
CA ASP A 42 -12.78 -14.01 -22.64
C ASP A 42 -11.42 -14.21 -23.32
N ALA A 43 -10.45 -13.33 -23.07
CA ALA A 43 -9.09 -13.49 -23.54
C ALA A 43 -8.08 -12.81 -22.61
N GLU A 44 -6.98 -13.50 -22.32
CA GLU A 44 -5.87 -13.00 -21.52
C GLU A 44 -4.55 -13.18 -22.27
N GLN A 45 -3.72 -12.14 -22.26
CA GLN A 45 -2.37 -12.19 -22.79
C GLN A 45 -1.39 -11.71 -21.72
N ALA A 46 -0.37 -12.52 -21.46
CA ALA A 46 0.74 -12.17 -20.59
C ALA A 46 2.06 -12.31 -21.33
N ILE A 47 2.96 -11.35 -21.11
CA ILE A 47 4.33 -11.39 -21.60
C ILE A 47 5.26 -11.34 -20.39
N PHE A 48 6.20 -12.27 -20.32
CA PHE A 48 7.21 -12.31 -19.26
C PHE A 48 8.54 -12.80 -19.82
N SER A 49 9.59 -12.01 -19.63
CA SER A 49 10.98 -12.35 -20.03
C SER A 49 11.11 -12.86 -21.47
N GLY A 50 10.47 -12.16 -22.42
CA GLY A 50 10.52 -12.50 -23.85
C GLY A 50 9.70 -13.74 -24.24
N ARG A 51 8.78 -14.19 -23.38
CA ARG A 51 7.81 -15.25 -23.67
C ARG A 51 6.39 -14.72 -23.57
N ILE A 52 5.53 -15.20 -24.46
CA ILE A 52 4.10 -14.89 -24.49
C ILE A 52 3.28 -16.11 -24.06
N SER A 53 2.21 -15.86 -23.31
CA SER A 53 1.09 -16.78 -23.13
C SER A 53 -0.18 -16.04 -23.51
N LEU A 54 -0.86 -16.48 -24.58
CA LEU A 54 -2.11 -15.92 -25.06
C LEU A 54 -3.18 -17.00 -24.94
N SER A 55 -4.16 -16.77 -24.08
CA SER A 55 -5.28 -17.68 -23.86
C SER A 55 -6.59 -17.01 -24.25
N ALA A 56 -7.47 -17.74 -24.93
CA ALA A 56 -8.82 -17.30 -25.23
C ALA A 56 -9.80 -18.37 -24.76
N TYR A 57 -10.79 -17.94 -23.98
CA TYR A 57 -11.97 -18.74 -23.70
C TYR A 57 -13.00 -18.48 -24.81
N ILE A 58 -13.36 -19.53 -25.52
CA ILE A 58 -14.09 -19.42 -26.77
C ILE A 58 -15.36 -20.25 -26.78
N ARG A 59 -16.31 -19.82 -27.62
CA ARG A 59 -17.47 -20.60 -28.04
C ARG A 59 -17.36 -20.88 -29.53
N VAL A 60 -17.47 -22.16 -29.92
CA VAL A 60 -17.34 -22.59 -31.31
C VAL A 60 -18.24 -23.78 -31.60
N ASN A 61 -18.64 -23.93 -32.85
CA ASN A 61 -19.32 -25.13 -33.33
C ASN A 61 -18.40 -26.36 -33.19
N ALA A 62 -18.88 -27.43 -32.55
CA ALA A 62 -18.12 -28.65 -32.28
C ALA A 62 -17.43 -29.22 -33.53
N SER A 63 -18.09 -29.17 -34.69
CA SER A 63 -17.55 -29.68 -35.95
C SER A 63 -16.33 -28.92 -36.48
N ARG A 64 -16.05 -27.72 -35.96
CA ARG A 64 -14.94 -26.86 -36.38
C ARG A 64 -13.75 -26.88 -35.44
N LEU A 65 -13.88 -27.47 -34.26
CA LEU A 65 -12.88 -27.38 -33.20
C LEU A 65 -11.53 -27.99 -33.63
N GLU A 66 -11.56 -29.19 -34.20
CA GLU A 66 -10.35 -29.89 -34.66
C GLU A 66 -9.66 -29.15 -35.83
N ALA A 67 -10.45 -28.67 -36.79
CA ALA A 67 -9.92 -27.87 -37.92
C ALA A 67 -9.30 -26.55 -37.45
N MET A 68 -9.93 -25.89 -36.47
CA MET A 68 -9.41 -24.68 -35.84
C MET A 68 -8.10 -24.94 -35.11
N GLU A 69 -8.02 -26.00 -34.31
CA GLU A 69 -6.80 -26.41 -33.62
C GLU A 69 -5.65 -26.65 -34.62
N GLN A 70 -5.91 -27.40 -35.68
CA GLN A 70 -4.89 -27.65 -36.71
C GLN A 70 -4.47 -26.35 -37.42
N GLY A 71 -5.42 -25.46 -37.70
CA GLY A 71 -5.16 -24.14 -38.27
C GLY A 71 -4.25 -23.29 -37.37
N LEU A 72 -4.47 -23.33 -36.05
CA LEU A 72 -3.67 -22.63 -35.05
C LEU A 72 -2.26 -23.22 -35.01
N ARG A 73 -2.13 -24.55 -34.91
CA ARG A 73 -0.83 -25.24 -34.90
C ARG A 73 -0.01 -24.91 -36.14
N ASN A 74 -0.62 -24.98 -37.32
CA ASN A 74 0.05 -24.69 -38.58
C ASN A 74 0.49 -23.23 -38.64
N THR A 75 -0.42 -22.29 -38.38
CA THR A 75 -0.15 -20.86 -38.54
C THR A 75 0.84 -20.34 -37.50
N LEU A 76 0.78 -20.83 -36.26
CA LEU A 76 1.59 -20.32 -35.16
C LEU A 76 2.93 -21.05 -34.99
N SER A 77 3.14 -22.16 -35.70
CA SER A 77 4.42 -22.86 -35.77
C SER A 77 5.58 -21.97 -36.24
N ILE A 78 5.34 -21.05 -37.18
CA ILE A 78 6.36 -20.09 -37.68
C ILE A 78 6.85 -19.14 -36.58
N TYR A 79 6.00 -18.92 -35.57
CA TYR A 79 6.33 -18.12 -34.39
C TYR A 79 6.89 -18.98 -33.24
N ALA A 80 7.11 -20.27 -33.46
CA ALA A 80 7.53 -21.25 -32.46
C ALA A 80 6.59 -21.32 -31.24
N GLN A 81 5.28 -21.18 -31.48
CA GLN A 81 4.26 -21.34 -30.43
C GLN A 81 3.81 -22.79 -30.32
N SER A 82 3.63 -23.25 -29.09
CA SER A 82 2.83 -24.44 -28.79
C SER A 82 1.37 -24.04 -28.61
N ILE A 83 0.46 -24.91 -29.05
CA ILE A 83 -0.98 -24.73 -28.92
C ILE A 83 -1.55 -25.85 -28.05
N THR A 84 -2.41 -25.49 -27.11
CA THR A 84 -3.26 -26.40 -26.34
C THR A 84 -4.72 -25.97 -26.51
N VAL A 85 -5.61 -26.94 -26.68
CA VAL A 85 -7.06 -26.73 -26.75
C VAL A 85 -7.68 -27.65 -25.71
N ASP A 86 -8.45 -27.06 -24.80
CA ASP A 86 -9.09 -27.75 -23.70
C ASP A 86 -10.62 -27.54 -23.77
N PRO A 87 -11.37 -28.49 -24.37
CA PRO A 87 -12.82 -28.40 -24.50
C PRO A 87 -13.51 -28.44 -23.12
N ARG A 88 -14.63 -27.72 -22.99
CA ARG A 88 -15.43 -27.60 -21.75
C ARG A 88 -16.89 -27.92 -22.05
N GLU A 89 -17.52 -28.69 -21.15
CA GLU A 89 -18.92 -29.11 -21.26
C GLU A 89 -19.89 -27.97 -20.96
N GLU A 90 -19.51 -27.03 -20.08
CA GLU A 90 -20.35 -25.91 -19.67
C GLU A 90 -19.62 -24.56 -19.80
N GLU A 91 -20.41 -23.49 -19.81
CA GLU A 91 -19.90 -22.13 -19.70
C GLU A 91 -19.27 -21.94 -18.31
N ALA A 92 -17.94 -21.95 -18.24
CA ALA A 92 -17.22 -21.60 -17.04
C ALA A 92 -17.33 -20.09 -16.82
N THR A 93 -17.69 -19.67 -15.61
CA THR A 93 -17.68 -18.26 -15.24
C THR A 93 -16.27 -17.69 -15.36
N SER A 94 -16.15 -16.47 -15.88
CA SER A 94 -14.90 -15.70 -15.86
C SER A 94 -14.26 -15.76 -14.47
N ARG A 95 -12.93 -15.95 -14.44
CA ARG A 95 -12.06 -16.10 -13.26
C ARG A 95 -12.63 -15.43 -11.99
N PRO A 96 -12.73 -16.13 -10.83
CA PRO A 96 -13.07 -15.46 -9.58
C PRO A 96 -12.08 -14.31 -9.37
N ARG A 97 -12.60 -13.11 -9.13
CA ARG A 97 -11.76 -11.94 -8.90
C ARG A 97 -11.02 -12.17 -7.59
N SER A 98 -9.70 -11.99 -7.62
CA SER A 98 -8.88 -12.01 -6.42
C SER A 98 -9.51 -11.14 -5.34
N THR A 99 -9.61 -11.66 -4.13
CA THR A 99 -10.27 -10.96 -3.02
C THR A 99 -9.34 -9.99 -2.31
N HIS A 100 -8.05 -10.32 -2.30
CA HIS A 100 -7.01 -9.59 -1.59
C HIS A 100 -5.74 -9.53 -2.42
N VAL A 101 -4.85 -8.64 -2.01
CA VAL A 101 -3.49 -8.54 -2.51
C VAL A 101 -2.54 -8.60 -1.33
N VAL A 102 -1.47 -9.39 -1.48
CA VAL A 102 -0.34 -9.44 -0.57
C VAL A 102 0.85 -8.75 -1.24
N VAL A 103 1.40 -7.73 -0.59
CA VAL A 103 2.64 -7.07 -1.01
C VAL A 103 3.76 -7.57 -0.13
N VAL A 104 4.88 -7.97 -0.74
CA VAL A 104 6.09 -8.43 -0.06
C VAL A 104 7.24 -7.50 -0.46
N LEU A 105 7.84 -6.82 0.52
CA LEU A 105 8.95 -5.89 0.32
C LEU A 105 10.15 -6.27 1.19
N GLY A 106 11.35 -6.08 0.65
CA GLY A 106 12.57 -6.23 1.43
C GLY A 106 13.82 -5.91 0.62
N ARG A 107 14.94 -5.71 1.31
CA ARG A 107 16.26 -5.51 0.64
C ARG A 107 16.57 -6.63 -0.34
N GLN A 108 16.12 -7.84 -0.02
CA GLN A 108 16.08 -8.99 -0.90
C GLN A 108 14.79 -9.76 -0.65
N VAL A 109 14.09 -10.11 -1.73
CA VAL A 109 12.97 -11.05 -1.68
C VAL A 109 13.40 -12.34 -2.36
N ASN A 110 13.76 -13.34 -1.53
CA ASN A 110 14.33 -14.60 -1.98
C ASN A 110 13.25 -15.66 -2.22
N ALA A 111 13.61 -16.71 -2.97
CA ALA A 111 12.72 -17.85 -3.22
C ALA A 111 12.27 -18.55 -1.91
N SER A 112 13.09 -18.52 -0.86
CA SER A 112 12.72 -19.03 0.47
C SER A 112 11.55 -18.26 1.09
N HIS A 113 11.52 -16.93 0.95
CA HIS A 113 10.42 -16.10 1.45
C HIS A 113 9.11 -16.46 0.72
N MET A 114 9.18 -16.54 -0.61
CA MET A 114 8.03 -16.91 -1.43
C MET A 114 7.55 -18.34 -1.16
N SER A 115 8.46 -19.28 -0.93
CA SER A 115 8.13 -20.66 -0.55
C SER A 115 7.38 -20.71 0.78
N ALA A 116 7.85 -19.98 1.80
CA ALA A 116 7.19 -19.91 3.11
C ALA A 116 5.78 -19.31 3.00
N ILE A 117 5.65 -18.18 2.31
CA ILE A 117 4.35 -17.51 2.11
C ILE A 117 3.39 -18.42 1.34
N ALA A 118 3.81 -18.98 0.21
CA ALA A 118 2.96 -19.84 -0.62
C ALA A 118 2.52 -21.11 0.12
N LYS A 119 3.41 -21.71 0.92
CA LYS A 119 3.09 -22.88 1.75
C LYS A 119 2.02 -22.55 2.79
N GLU A 120 2.18 -21.46 3.53
CA GLU A 120 1.22 -21.09 4.58
C GLU A 120 -0.12 -20.64 4.00
N LEU A 121 -0.14 -19.95 2.85
CA LEU A 121 -1.36 -19.66 2.11
C LEU A 121 -2.08 -20.94 1.69
N ALA A 122 -1.34 -21.91 1.13
CA ALA A 122 -1.91 -23.21 0.75
C ALA A 122 -2.47 -24.00 1.95
N ASN A 123 -1.82 -23.92 3.12
CA ASN A 123 -2.34 -24.54 4.35
C ASN A 123 -3.68 -23.95 4.81
N LEU A 124 -3.99 -22.73 4.39
CA LEU A 124 -5.24 -22.03 4.65
C LEU A 124 -6.23 -22.10 3.47
N ASP A 125 -5.96 -22.96 2.49
CA ASP A 125 -6.75 -23.11 1.25
C ASP A 125 -6.88 -21.80 0.45
N VAL A 126 -5.85 -20.95 0.51
CA VAL A 126 -5.79 -19.68 -0.19
C VAL A 126 -5.03 -19.84 -1.50
N ASN A 127 -5.70 -19.58 -2.61
CA ASN A 127 -5.08 -19.62 -3.93
C ASN A 127 -4.32 -18.32 -4.24
N ILE A 128 -3.17 -18.45 -4.92
CA ILE A 128 -2.46 -17.32 -5.55
C ILE A 128 -2.89 -17.25 -7.01
N ASP A 129 -3.66 -16.22 -7.35
CA ASP A 129 -4.23 -16.04 -8.68
C ASP A 129 -3.22 -15.44 -9.67
N ARG A 130 -2.35 -14.56 -9.17
CA ARG A 130 -1.34 -13.85 -9.96
C ARG A 130 -0.19 -13.37 -9.09
N ILE A 131 1.01 -13.33 -9.66
CA ILE A 131 2.19 -12.68 -9.07
C ILE A 131 2.71 -11.63 -10.05
N ARG A 132 3.06 -10.45 -9.55
CA ARG A 132 3.66 -9.35 -10.34
C ARG A 132 4.87 -8.78 -9.60
N GLY A 133 5.87 -8.33 -10.37
CA GLY A 133 6.91 -7.44 -9.85
C GLY A 133 6.34 -6.05 -9.52
N LEU A 134 6.83 -5.45 -8.45
CA LEU A 134 6.39 -4.14 -7.99
C LEU A 134 7.55 -3.14 -7.91
N SER A 135 8.72 -3.59 -7.47
CA SER A 135 9.94 -2.80 -7.45
C SER A 135 11.18 -3.71 -7.51
N THR A 136 12.28 -3.17 -8.02
CA THR A 136 13.61 -3.80 -7.96
C THR A 136 14.64 -2.90 -7.26
N TYR A 137 14.25 -1.67 -6.92
CA TYR A 137 15.04 -0.66 -6.24
C TYR A 137 14.09 0.34 -5.56
N PRO A 138 14.42 0.91 -4.38
CA PRO A 138 15.56 0.54 -3.52
C PRO A 138 15.40 -0.85 -2.89
N LEU A 139 14.16 -1.34 -2.81
CA LEU A 139 13.83 -2.70 -2.36
C LEU A 139 13.29 -3.56 -3.51
N ASN A 140 13.43 -4.88 -3.34
CA ASN A 140 12.70 -5.85 -4.14
C ASN A 140 11.27 -5.93 -3.62
N GLY A 141 10.32 -5.83 -4.55
CA GLY A 141 8.90 -5.88 -4.24
C GLY A 141 8.15 -6.83 -5.15
N LEU A 142 7.34 -7.68 -4.55
CA LEU A 142 6.41 -8.58 -5.24
C LEU A 142 4.99 -8.34 -4.75
N GLU A 143 4.04 -8.51 -5.66
CA GLU A 143 2.62 -8.39 -5.41
C GLU A 143 1.92 -9.70 -5.80
N LEU A 144 1.23 -10.31 -4.85
CA LEU A 144 0.48 -11.55 -5.02
C LEU A 144 -1.01 -11.25 -4.90
N TYR A 145 -1.77 -11.52 -5.96
CA TYR A 145 -3.22 -11.47 -5.92
C TYR A 145 -3.73 -12.82 -5.42
N ILE A 146 -4.57 -12.80 -4.38
CA ILE A 146 -5.03 -14.01 -3.70
C ILE A 146 -6.55 -14.05 -3.54
N THR A 147 -7.09 -15.25 -3.51
CA THR A 147 -8.51 -15.52 -3.24
C THR A 147 -8.65 -16.19 -1.89
N ILE A 148 -9.34 -15.52 -0.97
CA ILE A 148 -9.63 -15.99 0.38
C ILE A 148 -11.14 -16.18 0.48
N ASP A 149 -11.55 -17.41 0.79
CA ASP A 149 -12.93 -17.72 1.12
C ASP A 149 -13.18 -17.43 2.61
N GLY A 150 -14.12 -16.52 2.89
CA GLY A 150 -14.46 -16.13 4.27
C GLY A 150 -13.61 -15.00 4.83
N SER A 151 -13.15 -15.15 6.09
CA SER A 151 -12.41 -14.10 6.80
C SER A 151 -10.93 -14.08 6.43
N SER A 152 -10.37 -12.89 6.27
CA SER A 152 -8.92 -12.66 6.06
C SER A 152 -8.10 -12.71 7.36
N ASP A 153 -8.72 -12.74 8.54
CA ASP A 153 -8.00 -12.58 9.81
C ASP A 153 -6.94 -13.67 10.06
N PRO A 154 -7.20 -14.98 9.81
CA PRO A 154 -6.18 -16.01 9.96
C PRO A 154 -4.99 -15.80 9.02
N VAL A 155 -5.27 -15.34 7.79
CA VAL A 155 -4.23 -15.06 6.79
C VAL A 155 -3.40 -13.85 7.22
N ARG A 156 -4.04 -12.78 7.69
CA ARG A 156 -3.35 -11.58 8.21
C ARG A 156 -2.42 -11.92 9.37
N ALA A 157 -2.92 -12.65 10.37
CA ALA A 157 -2.13 -13.06 11.54
C ALA A 157 -0.92 -13.92 11.13
N MET A 158 -1.12 -14.85 10.20
CA MET A 158 -0.05 -15.68 9.66
C MET A 158 1.01 -14.84 8.91
N LEU A 159 0.59 -13.93 8.03
CA LEU A 159 1.51 -13.09 7.24
C LEU A 159 2.30 -12.12 8.14
N ALA A 160 1.69 -11.55 9.18
CA ALA A 160 2.37 -10.70 10.15
C ALA A 160 3.47 -11.46 10.92
N ARG A 161 3.20 -12.72 11.28
CA ARG A 161 4.21 -13.61 11.88
C ARG A 161 5.35 -13.89 10.91
N LEU A 162 5.04 -14.27 9.67
CA LEU A 162 6.06 -14.54 8.63
C LEU A 162 6.93 -13.31 8.35
N ALA A 163 6.34 -12.11 8.29
CA ALA A 163 7.08 -10.86 8.09
C ALA A 163 8.19 -10.71 9.13
N THR A 164 7.84 -10.94 10.40
CA THR A 164 8.79 -10.88 11.53
C THR A 164 9.84 -11.99 11.47
N GLU A 165 9.42 -13.24 11.22
CA GLU A 165 10.33 -14.40 11.18
C GLU A 165 11.33 -14.34 10.02
N GLN A 166 10.93 -13.75 8.88
CA GLN A 166 11.71 -13.73 7.64
C GLN A 166 12.46 -12.40 7.43
N GLY A 167 12.18 -11.37 8.23
CA GLY A 167 12.80 -10.05 8.06
C GLY A 167 12.42 -9.37 6.75
N VAL A 168 11.16 -9.53 6.32
CA VAL A 168 10.58 -8.84 5.15
C VAL A 168 9.29 -8.17 5.57
N ASP A 169 8.92 -7.10 4.89
CA ASP A 169 7.66 -6.42 5.09
C ASP A 169 6.57 -7.12 4.28
N ILE A 170 5.47 -7.47 4.94
CA ILE A 170 4.32 -8.11 4.29
C ILE A 170 3.06 -7.31 4.62
N ALA A 171 2.34 -6.89 3.58
CA ALA A 171 1.03 -6.25 3.68
C ALA A 171 -0.05 -7.13 3.08
N ILE A 172 -1.24 -7.13 3.66
CA ILE A 172 -2.43 -7.70 3.06
C ILE A 172 -3.55 -6.67 3.03
N GLU A 173 -4.16 -6.50 1.87
CA GLU A 173 -5.27 -5.58 1.67
C GLU A 173 -6.36 -6.20 0.79
N ARG A 174 -7.60 -5.72 0.90
CA ARG A 174 -8.65 -6.02 -0.09
C ARG A 174 -8.21 -5.58 -1.48
N SER A 175 -8.44 -6.42 -2.49
CA SER A 175 -8.11 -6.06 -3.87
C SER A 175 -9.16 -5.10 -4.47
N GLY A 176 -8.97 -4.73 -5.73
CA GLY A 176 -10.04 -4.13 -6.54
C GLY A 176 -10.29 -2.66 -6.24
N LEU A 177 -11.57 -2.26 -6.25
CA LEU A 177 -11.95 -0.85 -6.15
C LEU A 177 -11.57 -0.24 -4.82
N GLN A 178 -11.68 -0.99 -3.72
CA GLN A 178 -11.38 -0.50 -2.37
C GLN A 178 -9.94 0.03 -2.29
N ARG A 179 -8.96 -0.80 -2.67
CA ARG A 179 -7.54 -0.41 -2.73
C ARG A 179 -7.29 0.76 -3.68
N ARG A 180 -7.89 0.73 -4.87
CA ARG A 180 -7.72 1.79 -5.89
C ARG A 180 -8.41 3.11 -5.55
N SER A 181 -9.30 3.12 -4.56
CA SER A 181 -10.15 4.26 -4.19
C SER A 181 -9.65 5.08 -3.00
N LYS A 182 -8.51 4.70 -2.40
CA LYS A 182 -7.91 5.49 -1.32
C LYS A 182 -7.51 6.87 -1.83
N ARG A 183 -7.87 7.93 -1.12
CA ARG A 183 -7.72 9.33 -1.55
C ARG A 183 -7.38 10.31 -0.42
N LEU A 184 -7.21 9.84 0.80
CA LEU A 184 -6.66 10.63 1.91
C LEU A 184 -5.56 9.81 2.57
N ILE A 185 -4.39 10.42 2.79
CA ILE A 185 -3.35 9.86 3.63
C ILE A 185 -3.04 10.84 4.76
N CYS A 186 -2.92 10.32 5.98
CA CYS A 186 -2.61 11.07 7.18
C CYS A 186 -1.34 10.52 7.80
N PHE A 187 -0.33 11.37 7.99
CA PHE A 187 0.94 11.01 8.59
C PHE A 187 1.04 11.54 10.02
N ASP A 188 1.65 10.78 10.91
CA ASP A 188 2.35 11.39 12.04
C ASP A 188 3.54 12.22 11.54
N CYS A 189 3.97 13.18 12.35
CA CYS A 189 5.12 14.03 12.04
C CYS A 189 6.41 13.47 12.62
N ASP A 190 6.55 13.53 13.95
CA ASP A 190 7.77 13.11 14.66
C ASP A 190 8.06 11.63 14.38
N SER A 191 9.34 11.30 14.18
CA SER A 191 9.80 9.93 13.86
C SER A 191 9.14 9.24 12.64
N THR A 192 8.30 9.96 11.88
CA THR A 192 7.55 9.46 10.72
C THR A 192 7.83 10.35 9.50
N LEU A 193 7.23 11.54 9.43
CA LEU A 193 7.46 12.49 8.34
C LEU A 193 8.85 13.16 8.44
N ILE A 194 9.30 13.42 9.65
CA ILE A 194 10.62 13.99 9.95
C ILE A 194 11.44 13.00 10.77
N THR A 195 12.76 13.14 10.72
CA THR A 195 13.65 12.34 11.55
C THR A 195 13.81 13.02 12.92
N GLY A 196 13.50 12.29 14.00
CA GLY A 196 13.62 12.79 15.36
C GLY A 196 12.33 13.39 15.91
N GLU A 197 12.44 14.00 17.09
CA GLU A 197 11.32 14.54 17.87
C GLU A 197 11.48 16.06 18.04
N VAL A 198 10.48 16.84 17.59
CA VAL A 198 10.53 18.32 17.65
C VAL A 198 10.76 18.84 19.07
N ILE A 199 10.15 18.21 20.08
CA ILE A 199 10.28 18.67 21.47
C ILE A 199 11.70 18.48 22.01
N GLU A 200 12.40 17.43 21.57
CA GLU A 200 13.80 17.18 21.93
C GLU A 200 14.72 18.17 21.21
N MET A 201 14.43 18.49 19.94
CA MET A 201 15.16 19.52 19.19
C MET A 201 15.02 20.90 19.85
N LEU A 202 13.81 21.29 20.27
CA LEU A 202 13.58 22.54 21.02
C LEU A 202 14.39 22.56 22.32
N ALA A 203 14.43 21.43 23.03
CA ALA A 203 15.21 21.28 24.26
C ALA A 203 16.72 21.35 24.00
N ALA A 204 17.19 20.86 22.86
CA ALA A 204 18.59 20.93 22.44
C ALA A 204 19.08 22.36 22.27
N HIS A 205 18.34 23.18 21.53
CA HIS A 205 18.66 24.61 21.38
C HIS A 205 18.64 25.36 22.72
N ALA A 206 17.89 24.84 23.70
CA ALA A 206 17.76 25.39 25.03
C ALA A 206 18.80 24.89 26.06
N GLY A 207 19.59 23.86 25.73
CA GLY A 207 20.45 23.16 26.70
C GLY A 207 19.65 22.40 27.77
N LYS A 208 18.44 21.97 27.44
CA LYS A 208 17.43 21.34 28.32
C LYS A 208 17.13 19.88 27.98
N GLU A 209 17.92 19.26 27.11
CA GLU A 209 17.75 17.88 26.64
C GLU A 209 17.60 16.89 27.79
N ALA A 210 18.45 16.99 28.81
CA ALA A 210 18.44 16.08 29.95
C ALA A 210 17.13 16.17 30.78
N GLU A 211 16.52 17.36 30.86
CA GLU A 211 15.26 17.57 31.58
C GLU A 211 14.09 16.95 30.80
N VAL A 212 14.04 17.16 29.48
CA VAL A 212 13.02 16.56 28.62
C VAL A 212 13.16 15.04 28.57
N ALA A 213 14.38 14.51 28.43
CA ALA A 213 14.65 13.08 28.41
C ALA A 213 14.17 12.38 29.69
N ALA A 214 14.42 12.99 30.86
CA ALA A 214 13.96 12.43 32.14
C ALA A 214 12.43 12.31 32.24
N VAL A 215 11.69 13.28 31.69
CA VAL A 215 10.21 13.22 31.64
C VAL A 215 9.75 12.19 30.60
N THR A 216 10.39 12.12 29.44
CA THR A 216 10.09 11.11 28.41
C THR A 216 10.27 9.69 28.95
N GLU A 217 11.35 9.42 29.68
CA GLU A 217 11.59 8.12 30.32
C GLU A 217 10.50 7.75 31.34
N ARG A 218 10.04 8.71 32.15
CA ARG A 218 8.92 8.50 33.09
C ARG A 218 7.62 8.15 32.35
N ALA A 219 7.32 8.86 31.26
CA ALA A 219 6.15 8.59 30.43
C ALA A 219 6.22 7.20 29.77
N MET A 220 7.39 6.80 29.26
CA MET A 220 7.59 5.46 28.69
C MET A 220 7.45 4.33 29.72
N ARG A 221 7.68 4.60 31.01
CA ARG A 221 7.41 3.66 32.12
C ARG A 221 5.92 3.61 32.52
N GLY A 222 5.07 4.41 31.89
CA GLY A 222 3.64 4.50 32.19
C GLY A 222 3.34 5.26 33.48
N GLU A 223 4.28 6.06 33.99
CA GLU A 223 4.10 6.86 35.20
C GLU A 223 3.30 8.15 34.95
N LEU A 224 3.18 8.57 33.69
CA LEU A 224 2.46 9.75 33.24
C LEU A 224 1.57 9.38 32.06
N ASP A 225 0.37 9.96 31.99
CA ASP A 225 -0.38 9.92 30.75
C ASP A 225 0.24 10.84 29.68
N PHE A 226 -0.26 10.78 28.45
CA PHE A 226 0.32 11.53 27.34
C PHE A 226 0.24 13.05 27.56
N GLU A 227 -0.90 13.54 28.06
CA GLU A 227 -1.12 14.96 28.25
C GLU A 227 -0.26 15.49 29.41
N GLU A 228 -0.21 14.77 30.53
CA GLU A 228 0.67 15.06 31.67
C GLU A 228 2.13 15.09 31.22
N SER A 229 2.58 14.08 30.47
CA SER A 229 3.94 14.02 29.92
C SER A 229 4.25 15.18 29.00
N LEU A 230 3.31 15.56 28.12
CA LEU A 230 3.50 16.71 27.22
C LEU A 230 3.61 18.01 28.03
N ARG A 231 2.70 18.24 28.98
CA ARG A 231 2.71 19.45 29.81
C ARG A 231 3.99 19.55 30.64
N GLU A 232 4.47 18.46 31.23
CA GLU A 232 5.73 18.43 31.97
C GLU A 232 6.94 18.73 31.05
N ARG A 233 7.00 18.15 29.85
CA ARG A 233 8.09 18.43 28.88
C ARG A 233 8.03 19.86 28.35
N VAL A 234 6.85 20.40 28.09
CA VAL A 234 6.70 21.79 27.64
C VAL A 234 7.06 22.77 28.75
N ALA A 235 6.79 22.44 30.01
CA ALA A 235 7.16 23.28 31.15
C ALA A 235 8.68 23.51 31.25
N THR A 236 9.51 22.56 30.83
CA THR A 236 10.98 22.73 30.81
C THR A 236 11.46 23.77 29.78
N LEU A 237 10.59 24.17 28.85
CA LEU A 237 10.85 25.16 27.80
C LEU A 237 10.50 26.59 28.24
N ALA A 238 9.99 26.78 29.45
CA ALA A 238 9.58 28.10 29.95
C ALA A 238 10.76 29.10 29.97
N GLY A 239 10.51 30.30 29.47
CA GLY A 239 11.47 31.41 29.43
C GLY A 239 12.37 31.46 28.20
N LEU A 240 12.31 30.46 27.32
CA LEU A 240 13.05 30.45 26.05
C LEU A 240 12.52 31.52 25.10
N PRO A 241 13.39 32.18 24.31
CA PRO A 241 12.95 33.12 23.28
C PRO A 241 12.18 32.39 22.17
N GLU A 242 11.16 33.03 21.59
CA GLU A 242 10.39 32.45 20.48
C GLU A 242 11.25 32.13 19.23
N SER A 243 12.43 32.73 19.11
CA SER A 243 13.37 32.45 18.01
C SER A 243 13.76 30.97 17.93
N VAL A 244 13.75 30.26 19.06
CA VAL A 244 14.06 28.82 19.14
C VAL A 244 13.15 27.98 18.23
N ILE A 245 11.90 28.41 18.02
CA ILE A 245 10.95 27.73 17.13
C ILE A 245 11.47 27.76 15.68
N LYS A 246 11.96 28.92 15.23
CA LYS A 246 12.50 29.08 13.86
C LYS A 246 13.82 28.36 13.69
N GLU A 247 14.67 28.37 14.72
CA GLU A 247 15.93 27.62 14.72
C GLU A 247 15.66 26.12 14.61
N THR A 248 14.72 25.59 15.40
CA THR A 248 14.31 24.18 15.33
C THR A 248 13.71 23.83 13.97
N ALA A 249 12.84 24.69 13.42
CA ALA A 249 12.23 24.46 12.11
C ALA A 249 13.27 24.39 10.98
N ALA A 250 14.36 25.18 11.08
CA ALA A 250 15.44 25.16 10.09
C ALA A 250 16.29 23.88 10.14
N ASP A 251 16.36 23.22 11.29
CA ASP A 251 17.15 21.99 11.49
C ASP A 251 16.35 20.71 11.20
N ILE A 252 15.06 20.83 10.87
CA ILE A 252 14.22 19.68 10.50
C ILE A 252 14.79 18.97 9.29
N ARG A 253 14.90 17.65 9.42
CA ARG A 253 15.24 16.75 8.32
C ARG A 253 14.05 15.85 8.03
N LEU A 254 13.64 15.82 6.77
CA LEU A 254 12.62 14.90 6.30
C LEU A 254 13.13 13.47 6.31
N THR A 255 12.24 12.55 6.66
CA THR A 255 12.48 11.12 6.42
C THR A 255 12.73 10.88 4.92
N PRO A 256 13.73 10.07 4.55
CA PRO A 256 13.99 9.76 3.15
C PRO A 256 12.72 9.28 2.43
N GLY A 257 12.50 9.77 1.21
CA GLY A 257 11.32 9.41 0.40
C GLY A 257 10.09 10.29 0.60
N VAL A 258 9.96 11.08 1.68
CA VAL A 258 8.74 11.87 1.98
C VAL A 258 8.30 12.77 0.82
N ARG A 259 9.24 13.50 0.22
CA ARG A 259 8.95 14.38 -0.93
C ARG A 259 8.40 13.59 -2.12
N THR A 260 9.00 12.44 -2.41
CA THR A 260 8.57 11.54 -3.49
C THR A 260 7.19 10.95 -3.19
N THR A 261 6.95 10.51 -1.96
CA THR A 261 5.66 9.99 -1.49
C THR A 261 4.56 11.03 -1.69
N ILE A 262 4.71 12.20 -1.10
CA ILE A 262 3.69 13.26 -1.15
C ILE A 262 3.44 13.71 -2.59
N ARG A 263 4.51 13.96 -3.36
CA ARG A 263 4.38 14.36 -4.77
C ARG A 263 3.63 13.32 -5.61
N THR A 264 3.95 12.05 -5.45
CA THR A 264 3.29 10.96 -6.20
C THR A 264 1.82 10.85 -5.81
N LEU A 265 1.52 10.87 -4.51
CA LEU A 265 0.14 10.79 -4.00
C LEU A 265 -0.69 12.00 -4.46
N LYS A 266 -0.12 13.20 -4.44
CA LYS A 266 -0.79 14.40 -4.97
C LYS A 266 -1.11 14.29 -6.47
N ARG A 267 -0.17 13.77 -7.29
CA ARG A 267 -0.45 13.50 -8.72
C ARG A 267 -1.59 12.50 -8.94
N MET A 268 -1.81 11.61 -7.97
CA MET A 268 -2.93 10.65 -7.97
C MET A 268 -4.23 11.22 -7.37
N GLY A 269 -4.23 12.50 -6.97
CA GLY A 269 -5.39 13.18 -6.39
C GLY A 269 -5.65 12.82 -4.93
N TYR A 270 -4.63 12.41 -4.17
CA TYR A 270 -4.76 12.29 -2.72
C TYR A 270 -4.80 13.67 -2.06
N ARG A 271 -5.61 13.74 -1.01
CA ARG A 271 -5.42 14.69 0.08
C ARG A 271 -4.33 14.17 1.02
N VAL A 272 -3.46 15.06 1.45
CA VAL A 272 -2.35 14.74 2.35
C VAL A 272 -2.51 15.53 3.63
N ALA A 273 -2.55 14.83 4.75
CA ALA A 273 -2.73 15.39 6.07
C ALA A 273 -1.55 15.02 7.00
N VAL A 274 -1.29 15.87 7.98
CA VAL A 274 -0.37 15.58 9.09
C VAL A 274 -1.08 15.86 10.41
N VAL A 275 -0.95 14.91 11.36
CA VAL A 275 -1.40 15.09 12.75
C VAL A 275 -0.27 14.75 13.70
N SER A 276 0.18 15.74 14.46
CA SER A 276 1.37 15.66 15.30
C SER A 276 1.05 15.96 16.76
N GLY A 277 1.76 15.28 17.67
CA GLY A 277 1.84 15.67 19.08
C GLY A 277 2.85 16.81 19.34
N GLY A 278 3.63 17.20 18.34
CA GLY A 278 4.53 18.35 18.35
C GLY A 278 3.78 19.68 18.17
N PHE A 279 4.45 20.68 17.58
CA PHE A 279 3.97 22.06 17.61
C PHE A 279 3.75 22.67 16.23
N ILE A 280 2.57 23.25 16.00
CA ILE A 280 2.16 23.80 14.71
C ILE A 280 3.16 24.86 14.22
N GLN A 281 3.65 25.70 15.13
CA GLN A 281 4.57 26.80 14.79
C GLN A 281 5.91 26.31 14.20
N VAL A 282 6.32 25.08 14.50
CA VAL A 282 7.52 24.46 13.93
C VAL A 282 7.22 23.83 12.55
N LEU A 283 5.99 23.40 12.32
CA LEU A 283 5.57 22.66 11.12
C LEU A 283 5.02 23.56 10.01
N GLU A 284 4.72 24.83 10.27
CA GLU A 284 4.07 25.74 9.31
C GLU A 284 4.80 25.84 7.97
N ASP A 285 6.12 26.00 7.99
CA ASP A 285 6.91 26.15 6.76
C ASP A 285 7.05 24.82 6.02
N LEU A 286 7.23 23.73 6.76
CA LEU A 286 7.25 22.38 6.21
C LEU A 286 5.92 22.03 5.53
N ALA A 287 4.80 22.41 6.13
CA ALA A 287 3.49 22.17 5.59
C ALA A 287 3.26 22.89 4.26
N LYS A 288 3.70 24.15 4.16
CA LYS A 288 3.64 24.92 2.90
C LYS A 288 4.57 24.32 1.85
N GLU A 289 5.77 23.93 2.25
CA GLU A 289 6.76 23.31 1.36
C GLU A 289 6.25 22.00 0.74
N LEU A 290 5.62 21.17 1.54
CA LEU A 290 5.06 19.88 1.10
C LEU A 290 3.65 20.01 0.50
N ASP A 291 3.10 21.22 0.44
CA ASP A 291 1.75 21.51 -0.04
C ASP A 291 0.70 20.69 0.73
N LEU A 292 0.77 20.58 2.06
CA LEU A 292 -0.18 19.75 2.82
C LEU A 292 -1.60 20.33 2.78
N ASP A 293 -2.61 19.45 2.62
CA ASP A 293 -4.02 19.85 2.62
C ASP A 293 -4.53 20.12 4.06
N TYR A 294 -4.03 19.35 5.04
CA TYR A 294 -4.41 19.50 6.44
C TYR A 294 -3.22 19.35 7.37
N VAL A 295 -3.18 20.18 8.41
CA VAL A 295 -2.20 20.06 9.51
C VAL A 295 -2.89 20.31 10.84
N ARG A 296 -2.64 19.43 11.81
CA ARG A 296 -3.04 19.59 13.21
C ARG A 296 -1.84 19.26 14.11
N ALA A 297 -1.61 20.13 15.08
CA ALA A 297 -0.55 19.98 16.08
C ALA A 297 -0.89 20.82 17.31
N ASN A 298 -0.16 20.61 18.41
CA ASN A 298 -0.28 21.46 19.59
C ASN A 298 0.24 22.88 19.29
N THR A 299 -0.13 23.85 20.13
CA THR A 299 0.37 25.23 19.98
C THR A 299 1.09 25.64 21.26
N LEU A 300 2.36 26.04 21.16
CA LEU A 300 3.09 26.61 22.31
C LEU A 300 2.54 28.00 22.64
N GLU A 301 2.33 28.29 23.92
CA GLU A 301 1.95 29.62 24.37
C GLU A 301 3.17 30.55 24.46
N ILE A 302 3.03 31.75 23.91
CA ILE A 302 4.09 32.76 23.82
C ILE A 302 3.58 34.07 24.43
N GLU A 303 4.33 34.61 25.38
CA GLU A 303 4.08 35.92 25.99
C GLU A 303 5.39 36.73 25.98
N ASP A 304 5.31 38.01 25.59
CA ASP A 304 6.47 38.92 25.52
C ASP A 304 7.67 38.34 24.75
N GLY A 305 7.40 37.61 23.66
CA GLY A 305 8.41 36.98 22.80
C GLY A 305 9.12 35.77 23.44
N LYS A 306 8.54 35.17 24.49
CA LYS A 306 9.08 34.00 25.18
C LYS A 306 8.04 32.90 25.36
N LEU A 307 8.50 31.66 25.36
CA LEU A 307 7.67 30.50 25.67
C LEU A 307 7.27 30.54 27.15
N THR A 308 5.98 30.36 27.44
CA THR A 308 5.49 30.34 28.84
C THR A 308 5.67 28.99 29.52
N GLY A 309 6.00 27.94 28.74
CA GLY A 309 6.00 26.55 29.18
C GLY A 309 4.61 25.92 29.23
N ARG A 310 3.63 26.46 28.50
CA ARG A 310 2.28 25.90 28.37
C ARG A 310 1.89 25.69 26.92
N VAL A 311 0.89 24.85 26.70
CA VAL A 311 0.23 24.65 25.40
C VAL A 311 -1.15 25.33 25.39
N ILE A 312 -1.52 25.91 24.26
CA ILE A 312 -2.81 26.57 24.03
C ILE A 312 -3.81 25.55 23.48
N GLY A 313 -5.03 25.58 24.02
CA GLY A 313 -6.15 24.77 23.52
C GLY A 313 -6.10 23.32 23.95
N ASP A 314 -6.86 22.49 23.24
CA ASP A 314 -6.93 21.05 23.49
C ASP A 314 -5.67 20.35 22.96
N VAL A 315 -5.18 19.38 23.73
CA VAL A 315 -3.98 18.63 23.37
C VAL A 315 -4.29 17.61 22.27
N VAL A 316 -3.42 17.55 21.26
CA VAL A 316 -3.44 16.51 20.23
C VAL A 316 -2.92 15.21 20.81
N ASP A 317 -3.80 14.50 21.51
CA ASP A 317 -3.55 13.18 22.07
C ASP A 317 -3.93 12.05 21.09
N ARG A 318 -3.80 10.80 21.54
CA ARG A 318 -4.12 9.60 20.74
C ARG A 318 -5.56 9.62 20.18
N LYS A 319 -6.55 10.07 20.96
CA LYS A 319 -7.95 10.13 20.52
C LYS A 319 -8.18 11.29 19.56
N ALA A 320 -7.52 12.42 19.81
CA ALA A 320 -7.57 13.57 18.91
C ALA A 320 -7.03 13.21 17.53
N LYS A 321 -5.97 12.39 17.42
CA LYS A 321 -5.47 11.91 16.13
C LYS A 321 -6.53 11.15 15.32
N GLU A 322 -7.27 10.25 15.96
CA GLU A 322 -8.40 9.58 15.32
C GLU A 322 -9.49 10.58 14.89
N MET A 323 -9.87 11.48 15.79
CA MET A 323 -10.90 12.49 15.53
C MET A 323 -10.54 13.36 14.31
N PHE A 324 -9.30 13.82 14.22
CA PHE A 324 -8.83 14.63 13.09
C PHE A 324 -8.81 13.83 11.78
N LEU A 325 -8.40 12.56 11.78
CA LEU A 325 -8.51 11.72 10.59
C LEU A 325 -9.97 11.64 10.09
N ARG A 326 -10.93 11.49 10.99
CA ARG A 326 -12.36 11.48 10.66
C ARG A 326 -12.85 12.83 10.14
N GLU A 327 -12.39 13.93 10.73
CA GLU A 327 -12.68 15.29 10.29
C GLU A 327 -12.18 15.50 8.84
N PHE A 328 -10.92 15.18 8.55
CA PHE A 328 -10.34 15.35 7.22
C PHE A 328 -11.03 14.48 6.16
N ALA A 329 -11.40 13.26 6.52
CA ALA A 329 -12.16 12.38 5.63
C ALA A 329 -13.53 12.98 5.30
N ALA A 330 -14.25 13.47 6.31
CA ALA A 330 -15.55 14.11 6.14
C ALA A 330 -15.48 15.38 5.29
N ASP A 331 -14.51 16.27 5.57
CA ASP A 331 -14.29 17.50 4.79
C ASP A 331 -13.95 17.20 3.33
N SER A 332 -13.21 16.11 3.10
CA SER A 332 -12.85 15.65 1.76
C SER A 332 -13.97 14.86 1.04
N GLY A 333 -15.11 14.62 1.69
CA GLY A 333 -16.20 13.80 1.14
C GLY A 333 -15.85 12.33 0.95
N LEU A 334 -14.91 11.81 1.76
CA LEU A 334 -14.38 10.45 1.67
C LEU A 334 -14.92 9.58 2.81
N SER A 335 -15.15 8.31 2.51
CA SER A 335 -15.39 7.31 3.56
C SER A 335 -14.09 6.94 4.26
N MET A 336 -14.15 6.52 5.53
CA MET A 336 -12.97 6.05 6.27
C MET A 336 -12.24 4.89 5.57
N ARG A 337 -12.94 4.07 4.78
CA ARG A 337 -12.31 2.98 4.00
C ARG A 337 -11.34 3.49 2.91
N GLN A 338 -11.44 4.77 2.56
CA GLN A 338 -10.59 5.43 1.56
C GLN A 338 -9.44 6.22 2.19
N THR A 339 -9.24 6.10 3.50
CA THR A 339 -8.15 6.75 4.22
C THR A 339 -6.99 5.80 4.45
N VAL A 340 -5.79 6.36 4.52
CA VAL A 340 -4.55 5.72 4.96
C VAL A 340 -4.04 6.50 6.15
N ALA A 341 -3.56 5.83 7.18
CA ALA A 341 -2.86 6.46 8.29
C ALA A 341 -1.48 5.83 8.46
N VAL A 342 -0.48 6.67 8.76
CA VAL A 342 0.92 6.26 8.89
C VAL A 342 1.46 6.83 10.20
N GLY A 343 2.08 6.00 11.03
CA GLY A 343 2.71 6.45 12.29
C GLY A 343 3.74 5.45 12.79
N ASP A 344 4.45 5.79 13.87
CA ASP A 344 5.52 4.98 14.46
C ASP A 344 5.23 4.58 15.93
N GLY A 345 4.38 5.33 16.63
CA GLY A 345 4.25 5.26 18.08
C GLY A 345 2.89 4.80 18.60
N ALA A 346 2.82 4.50 19.90
CA ALA A 346 1.57 4.10 20.56
C ALA A 346 0.50 5.22 20.59
N ASN A 347 0.93 6.47 20.41
CA ASN A 347 0.07 7.64 20.21
C ASN A 347 -0.75 7.57 18.91
N ASP A 348 -0.35 6.74 17.93
CA ASP A 348 -1.04 6.62 16.65
C ASP A 348 -2.07 5.50 16.58
N ILE A 349 -2.14 4.64 17.62
CA ILE A 349 -2.94 3.40 17.57
C ILE A 349 -4.39 3.66 17.16
N ASP A 350 -5.06 4.66 17.75
CA ASP A 350 -6.48 4.93 17.45
C ASP A 350 -6.64 5.46 16.02
N MET A 351 -5.72 6.33 15.56
CA MET A 351 -5.71 6.86 14.19
C MET A 351 -5.52 5.74 13.16
N ILE A 352 -4.53 4.86 13.35
CA ILE A 352 -4.25 3.80 12.39
C ILE A 352 -5.32 2.70 12.42
N SER A 353 -5.91 2.40 13.59
CA SER A 353 -6.96 1.40 13.74
C SER A 353 -8.27 1.86 13.11
N ALA A 354 -8.53 3.17 13.07
CA ALA A 354 -9.72 3.74 12.44
C ALA A 354 -9.59 3.93 10.93
N ALA A 355 -8.36 3.94 10.39
CA ALA A 355 -8.11 4.16 8.97
C ALA A 355 -8.56 2.97 8.11
N GLY A 356 -8.78 3.22 6.82
CA GLY A 356 -9.03 2.14 5.84
C GLY A 356 -7.77 1.32 5.52
N LEU A 357 -6.60 1.82 5.86
CA LEU A 357 -5.31 1.11 5.88
C LEU A 357 -4.39 1.81 6.91
N GLY A 358 -4.08 1.12 8.00
CA GLY A 358 -3.11 1.57 9.00
C GLY A 358 -1.70 1.02 8.74
N ILE A 359 -0.72 1.91 8.57
CA ILE A 359 0.67 1.56 8.28
C ILE A 359 1.56 1.96 9.45
N ALA A 360 2.24 0.97 10.03
CA ALA A 360 3.28 1.19 11.03
C ALA A 360 4.64 1.44 10.34
N PHE A 361 5.16 2.67 10.38
CA PHE A 361 6.42 3.05 9.75
C PHE A 361 7.55 3.04 10.78
N ASN A 362 8.56 2.19 10.61
CA ASN A 362 9.68 1.96 11.54
C ASN A 362 9.25 1.90 13.02
N ALA A 363 8.06 1.36 13.24
CA ALA A 363 7.30 1.61 14.45
C ALA A 363 7.76 0.79 15.66
N LYS A 364 7.38 1.26 16.84
CA LYS A 364 7.53 0.51 18.10
C LYS A 364 6.59 -0.72 18.11
N PRO A 365 6.93 -1.79 18.88
CA PRO A 365 6.14 -3.03 18.88
C PRO A 365 4.64 -2.83 19.10
N ALA A 366 4.26 -1.94 20.03
CA ALA A 366 2.86 -1.67 20.35
C ALA A 366 2.02 -1.20 19.15
N LEU A 367 2.60 -0.44 18.21
CA LEU A 367 1.89 -0.01 17.01
C LEU A 367 1.92 -1.10 15.93
N ARG A 368 3.04 -1.81 15.78
CA ARG A 368 3.19 -2.91 14.81
C ARG A 368 2.16 -4.02 15.02
N GLU A 369 1.82 -4.32 16.27
CA GLU A 369 0.86 -5.39 16.62
C GLU A 369 -0.57 -5.09 16.18
N VAL A 370 -0.92 -3.82 16.03
CA VAL A 370 -2.30 -3.38 15.72
C VAL A 370 -2.45 -2.82 14.30
N ALA A 371 -1.34 -2.51 13.63
CA ALA A 371 -1.36 -2.02 12.26
C ALA A 371 -1.77 -3.08 11.24
N ASP A 372 -2.39 -2.67 10.13
CA ASP A 372 -2.70 -3.57 9.02
C ASP A 372 -1.42 -4.11 8.36
N THR A 373 -0.36 -3.30 8.37
CA THR A 373 0.97 -3.64 7.83
C THR A 373 2.05 -2.76 8.47
N SER A 374 3.31 -3.15 8.26
CA SER A 374 4.47 -2.39 8.69
C SER A 374 5.48 -2.20 7.57
N VAL A 375 6.15 -1.05 7.59
CA VAL A 375 7.30 -0.71 6.74
C VAL A 375 8.48 -0.54 7.67
N ASN A 376 9.48 -1.41 7.57
CA ASN A 376 10.59 -1.47 8.54
C ASN A 376 11.93 -1.01 7.95
N HIS A 377 11.88 -0.33 6.81
CA HIS A 377 13.02 0.29 6.17
C HIS A 377 12.90 1.81 6.26
N PRO A 378 14.03 2.56 6.25
CA PRO A 378 14.03 4.01 6.49
C PRO A 378 13.63 4.83 5.26
N TYR A 379 12.71 4.34 4.42
CA TYR A 379 12.30 4.96 3.16
C TYR A 379 10.77 5.07 3.08
N MET A 380 10.26 6.31 3.18
CA MET A 380 8.82 6.61 3.18
C MET A 380 8.13 6.34 1.84
N ASP A 381 8.89 6.33 0.74
CA ASP A 381 8.38 6.03 -0.60
C ASP A 381 7.98 4.57 -0.79
N GLU A 382 8.38 3.68 0.13
CA GLU A 382 7.90 2.28 0.17
C GLU A 382 6.40 2.17 0.43
N ILE A 383 5.80 3.18 1.05
CA ILE A 383 4.34 3.26 1.21
C ILE A 383 3.65 3.26 -0.15
N LEU A 384 4.27 3.82 -1.19
CA LEU A 384 3.72 3.79 -2.54
C LEU A 384 3.58 2.35 -3.04
N GLN A 385 4.57 1.50 -2.78
CA GLN A 385 4.51 0.08 -3.13
C GLN A 385 3.46 -0.66 -2.32
N ILE A 386 3.34 -0.39 -1.02
CA ILE A 386 2.25 -0.95 -0.19
C ILE A 386 0.88 -0.60 -0.80
N LEU A 387 0.72 0.64 -1.28
CA LEU A 387 -0.48 1.12 -1.99
C LEU A 387 -0.63 0.56 -3.42
N GLY A 388 0.30 -0.26 -3.89
CA GLY A 388 0.24 -0.95 -5.19
C GLY A 388 0.80 -0.17 -6.37
N ILE A 389 1.53 0.91 -6.10
CA ILE A 389 2.16 1.76 -7.11
C ILE A 389 3.51 1.14 -7.49
N PRO A 390 3.70 0.66 -8.73
CA PRO A 390 4.98 0.17 -9.19
C PRO A 390 6.03 1.27 -9.14
N MET A 391 7.29 0.89 -8.87
CA MET A 391 8.40 1.86 -8.85
C MET A 391 8.53 2.62 -10.18
N GLU A 392 8.20 1.98 -11.30
CA GLU A 392 8.23 2.58 -12.65
C GLU A 392 7.19 3.70 -12.83
N GLU A 393 6.13 3.73 -12.01
CA GLU A 393 5.08 4.75 -12.03
C GLU A 393 5.30 5.85 -10.98
N VAL A 394 6.28 5.68 -10.09
CA VAL A 394 6.63 6.68 -9.08
C VAL A 394 7.18 7.91 -9.79
N ALA A 395 6.68 9.08 -9.40
CA ALA A 395 7.11 10.36 -9.95
C ALA A 395 8.61 10.59 -9.69
N SER A 396 9.46 10.45 -10.71
CA SER A 396 10.84 10.94 -10.66
C SER A 396 10.86 12.46 -10.52
N GLU A 397 11.96 12.98 -9.94
CA GLU A 397 12.20 14.41 -9.69
C GLU A 397 11.98 15.32 -10.91
#